data_AF-A0A7S0P2X0-F1
#
_entry.id   AF-A0A7S0P2X0-F1
#
_cell.length_a   1.000
_cell.length_b   1.000
_cell.length_c   1.000
_cell.angle_alpha   90.00
_cell.angle_beta   90.00
_cell.angle_gamma   90.00
#
_symmetry.space_group_name_H-M   'P 1'
#
loop_
_entity.id
_entity.type
_entity.pdbx_description
1 polymer ?
#
loop_
_entity_poly.entity_id
_entity_poly.type
_entity_poly.pdbx_seq_one_letter_code
_entity_poly.pdbx_strand_id
1 'polypeptide(L)'
;KARAGFLDAGWAGVNAIVLSGSGDAGAEANEYAAQLAALPAEKLPRTADGLPCFDLAIIGVGDDGHVGSLYPDRDEVLATEEWVLPVEMKIPGSISLSLPVMASAKNVVIAACGVSEKYPKGKSAAMKRAIEGAEELQTFPAAGLRKAAAWIIDEAAASELSTPYQP
;
A
#
# COMPACT_ATOMS: atom_id res chain seq x y z
N LYS A 1 -14.11 7.14 13.41
CA LYS A 1 -13.28 8.37 13.54
C LYS A 1 -12.66 8.79 12.20
N ALA A 2 -11.93 7.93 11.49
CA ALA A 2 -11.34 8.29 10.18
C ALA A 2 -12.39 8.58 9.08
N ARG A 3 -13.39 7.70 8.91
CA ARG A 3 -14.48 7.92 7.93
C ARG A 3 -15.22 9.25 8.15
N ALA A 4 -15.56 9.54 9.40
CA ALA A 4 -16.18 10.79 9.82
C ALA A 4 -15.35 12.05 9.51
N GLY A 5 -14.01 11.93 9.52
CA GLY A 5 -13.10 13.04 9.23
C GLY A 5 -12.89 13.32 7.74
N PHE A 6 -13.35 12.44 6.84
CA PHE A 6 -13.13 12.57 5.40
C PHE A 6 -14.37 12.20 4.58
N LEU A 7 -14.70 10.90 4.51
CA LEU A 7 -15.78 10.40 3.65
C LEU A 7 -17.17 10.89 4.09
N ASP A 8 -17.44 10.95 5.38
CA ASP A 8 -18.76 11.40 5.88
C ASP A 8 -18.86 12.92 6.00
N ALA A 9 -17.80 13.67 5.67
CA ALA A 9 -17.78 15.12 5.71
C ALA A 9 -18.55 15.78 4.54
N GLY A 10 -19.21 14.99 3.68
CA GLY A 10 -20.15 15.50 2.68
C GLY A 10 -19.51 16.09 1.42
N TRP A 11 -18.35 15.59 1.00
CA TRP A 11 -17.63 16.10 -0.18
C TRP A 11 -18.44 15.80 -1.45
N ALA A 12 -18.86 16.87 -2.15
CA ALA A 12 -19.57 16.74 -3.41
C ALA A 12 -18.67 16.15 -4.49
N GLY A 13 -19.22 15.26 -5.33
CA GLY A 13 -18.49 14.66 -6.45
C GLY A 13 -17.56 13.50 -6.08
N VAL A 14 -17.58 13.02 -4.84
CA VAL A 14 -16.80 11.83 -4.44
C VAL A 14 -17.56 10.55 -4.82
N ASN A 15 -16.91 9.70 -5.60
CA ASN A 15 -17.30 8.30 -5.74
C ASN A 15 -16.35 7.44 -4.90
N ALA A 16 -16.87 6.85 -3.82
CA ALA A 16 -16.07 6.02 -2.92
C ALA A 16 -16.38 4.54 -3.13
N ILE A 17 -15.36 3.78 -3.52
CA ILE A 17 -15.39 2.32 -3.53
C ILE A 17 -14.76 1.87 -2.21
N VAL A 18 -15.57 1.27 -1.34
CA VAL A 18 -15.17 0.87 0.01
C VAL A 18 -15.24 -0.63 0.18
N LEU A 19 -14.33 -1.17 0.98
CA LEU A 19 -14.37 -2.54 1.45
C LEU A 19 -15.68 -2.80 2.22
N SER A 20 -16.35 -3.90 1.92
CA SER A 20 -17.63 -4.28 2.53
C SER A 20 -17.43 -4.83 3.94
N GLY A 21 -16.23 -5.31 4.27
CA GLY A 21 -15.89 -5.89 5.57
C GLY A 21 -16.61 -7.22 5.80
N SER A 22 -16.79 -8.01 4.74
CA SER A 22 -17.63 -9.21 4.72
C SER A 22 -17.13 -10.32 5.67
N GLY A 23 -15.84 -10.28 6.01
CA GLY A 23 -15.16 -11.32 6.79
C GLY A 23 -14.65 -12.49 5.95
N ASP A 24 -15.07 -12.59 4.68
CA ASP A 24 -14.57 -13.53 3.68
C ASP A 24 -13.62 -12.78 2.73
N ALA A 25 -12.32 -12.99 2.92
CA ALA A 25 -11.29 -12.30 2.14
C ALA A 25 -11.39 -12.64 0.64
N GLY A 26 -11.74 -13.88 0.29
CA GLY A 26 -11.85 -14.32 -1.11
C GLY A 26 -13.01 -13.67 -1.83
N ALA A 27 -14.20 -13.69 -1.21
CA ALA A 27 -15.38 -13.03 -1.76
C ALA A 27 -15.16 -11.51 -1.88
N GLU A 28 -14.57 -10.89 -0.86
CA GLU A 28 -14.31 -9.45 -0.84
C GLU A 28 -13.26 -9.01 -1.88
N ALA A 29 -12.21 -9.80 -2.09
CA ALA A 29 -11.20 -9.51 -3.11
C ALA A 29 -11.81 -9.53 -4.52
N ASN A 30 -12.64 -10.55 -4.81
CA ASN A 30 -13.35 -10.67 -6.08
C ASN A 30 -14.34 -9.53 -6.31
N GLU A 31 -15.11 -9.16 -5.27
CA GLU A 31 -16.06 -8.05 -5.34
C GLU A 31 -15.34 -6.73 -5.61
N TYR A 32 -14.26 -6.45 -4.87
CA TYR A 32 -13.49 -5.22 -5.04
C TYR A 32 -12.83 -5.14 -6.42
N ALA A 33 -12.25 -6.25 -6.91
CA ALA A 33 -11.70 -6.34 -8.25
C ALA A 33 -12.76 -6.07 -9.34
N ALA A 34 -13.96 -6.64 -9.19
CA ALA A 34 -15.07 -6.41 -10.12
C ALA A 34 -15.52 -4.94 -10.13
N GLN A 35 -15.59 -4.29 -8.96
CA GLN A 35 -15.91 -2.86 -8.87
C GLN A 35 -14.85 -2.00 -9.58
N LEU A 36 -13.55 -2.30 -9.40
CA LEU A 36 -12.47 -1.61 -10.10
C LEU A 36 -12.52 -1.85 -11.61
N ALA A 37 -12.82 -3.07 -12.06
CA ALA A 37 -12.91 -3.45 -13.46
C ALA A 37 -14.09 -2.77 -14.17
N ALA A 38 -15.21 -2.57 -13.48
CA ALA A 38 -16.40 -1.91 -13.99
C ALA A 38 -16.24 -0.39 -14.15
N LEU A 39 -15.19 0.22 -13.59
CA LEU A 39 -14.92 1.64 -13.80
C LEU A 39 -14.54 1.92 -15.26
N PRO A 40 -15.08 2.99 -15.85
CA PRO A 40 -14.73 3.39 -17.21
C PRO A 40 -13.27 3.88 -17.26
N ALA A 41 -12.61 3.71 -18.41
CA ALA A 41 -11.19 4.00 -18.57
C ALA A 41 -10.82 5.47 -18.30
N GLU A 42 -11.76 6.40 -18.46
CA GLU A 42 -11.59 7.81 -18.13
C GLU A 42 -11.46 8.05 -16.61
N LYS A 43 -12.00 7.13 -15.79
CA LYS A 43 -11.92 7.20 -14.32
C LYS A 43 -10.80 6.34 -13.75
N LEU A 44 -10.54 5.17 -14.35
CA LEU A 44 -9.44 4.29 -13.95
C LEU A 44 -8.78 3.71 -15.20
N PRO A 45 -7.78 4.41 -15.76
CA PRO A 45 -7.03 3.95 -16.92
C PRO A 45 -6.36 2.61 -16.68
N ARG A 46 -6.00 1.92 -17.75
CA ARG A 46 -5.22 0.68 -17.71
C ARG A 46 -3.83 0.90 -18.32
N THR A 47 -2.82 0.21 -17.79
CA THR A 47 -1.51 0.10 -18.45
C THR A 47 -1.63 -0.75 -19.73
N ALA A 48 -0.55 -0.84 -20.52
CA ALA A 48 -0.50 -1.71 -21.69
C ALA A 48 -0.76 -3.19 -21.33
N ASP A 49 -0.31 -3.61 -20.15
CA ASP A 49 -0.51 -4.97 -19.62
C ASP A 49 -1.87 -5.14 -18.90
N GLY A 50 -2.75 -4.14 -18.99
CA GLY A 50 -4.11 -4.20 -18.44
C GLY A 50 -4.23 -3.85 -16.95
N LEU A 51 -3.15 -3.44 -16.27
CA LEU A 51 -3.21 -3.11 -14.84
C LEU A 51 -3.94 -1.78 -14.58
N PRO A 52 -4.76 -1.65 -13.51
CA PRO A 52 -5.36 -0.40 -13.08
C PRO A 52 -4.29 0.64 -12.70
N CYS A 53 -4.28 1.77 -13.40
CA CYS A 53 -3.36 2.88 -13.14
C CYS A 53 -4.08 3.98 -12.34
N PHE A 54 -3.84 4.01 -11.02
CA PHE A 54 -4.32 5.08 -10.14
C PHE A 54 -3.51 6.37 -10.35
N ASP A 55 -4.13 7.53 -10.16
CA ASP A 55 -3.38 8.80 -10.18
C ASP A 55 -2.44 8.95 -8.98
N LEU A 56 -2.86 8.45 -7.81
CA LEU A 56 -2.11 8.50 -6.56
C LEU A 56 -2.43 7.25 -5.71
N ALA A 57 -1.38 6.55 -5.26
CA ALA A 57 -1.47 5.51 -4.26
C ALA A 57 -0.73 5.96 -2.98
N ILE A 58 -1.47 6.13 -1.88
CA ILE A 58 -0.90 6.45 -0.56
C ILE A 58 -0.80 5.15 0.22
N ILE A 59 0.42 4.72 0.50
CA ILE A 59 0.71 3.39 1.03
C ILE A 59 1.49 3.53 2.34
N GLY A 60 1.01 2.82 3.37
CA GLY A 60 1.74 2.66 4.62
C GLY A 60 2.74 1.50 4.52
N VAL A 61 3.77 1.54 5.37
CA VAL A 61 4.80 0.51 5.45
C VAL A 61 4.97 0.01 6.89
N GLY A 62 5.05 -1.31 7.04
CA GLY A 62 5.32 -1.99 8.30
C GLY A 62 6.77 -1.89 8.78
N ASP A 63 7.01 -2.19 10.04
CA ASP A 63 8.37 -2.38 10.58
C ASP A 63 9.07 -3.63 10.00
N ASP A 64 8.27 -4.63 9.61
CA ASP A 64 8.66 -5.84 8.87
C ASP A 64 8.72 -5.63 7.34
N GLY A 65 8.39 -4.43 6.84
CA GLY A 65 8.36 -4.12 5.41
C GLY A 65 7.07 -4.47 4.68
N HIS A 66 6.01 -4.92 5.37
CA HIS A 66 4.72 -5.13 4.70
C HIS A 66 4.18 -3.82 4.10
N VAL A 67 3.47 -3.93 2.98
CA VAL A 67 2.73 -2.82 2.34
C VAL A 67 1.32 -3.28 1.98
N GLY A 68 0.33 -2.41 2.19
CA GLY A 68 -1.07 -2.85 2.19
C GLY A 68 -1.27 -3.99 3.18
N SER A 69 -1.75 -5.14 2.70
CA SER A 69 -1.79 -6.40 3.48
C SER A 69 -0.81 -7.45 2.96
N LEU A 70 0.23 -7.07 2.21
CA LEU A 70 1.24 -8.02 1.73
C LEU A 70 2.34 -8.16 2.78
N TYR A 71 2.31 -9.26 3.53
CA TYR A 71 3.24 -9.55 4.63
C TYR A 71 4.44 -10.39 4.15
N PRO A 72 5.63 -10.27 4.77
CA PRO A 72 6.78 -11.11 4.47
C PRO A 72 6.49 -12.61 4.51
N ASP A 73 7.19 -13.36 3.66
CA ASP A 73 7.17 -14.83 3.57
C ASP A 73 5.81 -15.42 3.22
N ARG A 74 5.03 -14.67 2.44
CA ARG A 74 3.70 -15.05 1.97
C ARG A 74 3.65 -15.12 0.44
N ASP A 75 2.89 -16.07 -0.10
CA ASP A 75 2.78 -16.29 -1.55
C ASP A 75 2.14 -15.08 -2.26
N GLU A 76 1.18 -14.42 -1.62
CA GLU A 76 0.50 -13.25 -2.18
C GLU A 76 1.44 -12.07 -2.50
N VAL A 77 2.64 -12.02 -1.92
CA VAL A 77 3.65 -10.98 -2.22
C VAL A 77 4.12 -11.06 -3.67
N LEU A 78 4.23 -12.27 -4.22
CA LEU A 78 4.77 -12.52 -5.56
C LEU A 78 3.67 -12.66 -6.62
N ALA A 79 2.41 -12.51 -6.24
CA ALA A 79 1.29 -12.58 -7.17
C ALA A 79 1.32 -11.42 -8.17
N THR A 80 1.17 -11.74 -9.46
CA THR A 80 1.28 -10.78 -10.57
C THR A 80 0.06 -10.73 -11.48
N GLU A 81 -0.83 -11.72 -11.40
CA GLU A 81 -1.97 -11.86 -12.30
C GLU A 81 -3.20 -11.11 -11.77
N GLU A 82 -3.52 -11.25 -10.48
CA GLU A 82 -4.68 -10.64 -9.87
C GLU A 82 -4.42 -9.17 -9.47
N TRP A 83 -5.43 -8.32 -9.67
CA TRP A 83 -5.35 -6.93 -9.21
C TRP A 83 -5.51 -6.80 -7.69
N VAL A 84 -6.32 -7.69 -7.12
CA VAL A 84 -6.73 -7.67 -5.72
C VAL A 84 -6.59 -9.09 -5.18
N LEU A 85 -5.95 -9.22 -4.03
CA LEU A 85 -5.56 -10.49 -3.43
C LEU A 85 -6.28 -10.66 -2.08
N PRO A 86 -6.85 -11.84 -1.80
CA PRO A 86 -7.27 -12.19 -0.46
C PRO A 86 -6.03 -12.46 0.43
N VAL A 87 -6.09 -12.03 1.68
CA VAL A 87 -4.99 -12.18 2.65
C VAL A 87 -5.54 -12.70 3.97
N GLU A 88 -5.25 -13.97 4.26
CA GLU A 88 -5.65 -14.67 5.50
C GLU A 88 -4.56 -14.66 6.57
N MET A 89 -3.96 -13.49 6.83
CA MET A 89 -2.95 -13.32 7.88
C MET A 89 -3.57 -13.03 9.26
N LYS A 90 -4.77 -12.42 9.27
CA LYS A 90 -5.50 -12.01 10.48
C LYS A 90 -6.95 -12.50 10.38
N ILE A 91 -7.67 -12.48 11.52
CA ILE A 91 -9.09 -12.83 11.57
C ILE A 91 -9.90 -11.59 12.01
N PRO A 92 -10.89 -11.12 11.20
CA PRO A 92 -11.18 -11.63 9.85
C PRO A 92 -10.03 -11.36 8.87
N GLY A 93 -10.02 -12.12 7.77
CA GLY A 93 -9.09 -11.89 6.68
C GLY A 93 -9.24 -10.48 6.09
N SER A 94 -8.23 -10.06 5.33
CA SER A 94 -8.22 -8.76 4.66
C SER A 94 -7.98 -8.95 3.17
N ILE A 95 -8.00 -7.85 2.41
CA ILE A 95 -7.58 -7.86 1.01
C ILE A 95 -6.44 -6.87 0.80
N SER A 96 -5.68 -7.06 -0.28
CA SER A 96 -4.65 -6.11 -0.72
C SER A 96 -4.73 -5.91 -2.22
N LEU A 97 -4.36 -4.73 -2.71
CA LEU A 97 -3.92 -4.62 -4.10
C LEU A 97 -2.62 -5.44 -4.26
N SER A 98 -2.37 -5.99 -5.45
CA SER A 98 -1.08 -6.64 -5.73
C SER A 98 0.04 -5.62 -5.88
N LEU A 99 1.29 -6.04 -5.69
CA LEU A 99 2.46 -5.15 -5.87
C LEU A 99 2.50 -4.49 -7.26
N PRO A 100 2.25 -5.22 -8.38
CA PRO A 100 2.23 -4.59 -9.70
C PRO A 100 1.17 -3.50 -9.82
N VAL A 101 -0.03 -3.71 -9.25
CA VAL A 101 -1.07 -2.68 -9.24
C VAL A 101 -0.64 -1.44 -8.45
N MET A 102 -0.12 -1.64 -7.24
CA MET A 102 0.39 -0.53 -6.42
C MET A 102 1.49 0.25 -7.15
N ALA A 103 2.43 -0.45 -7.78
CA ALA A 103 3.56 0.14 -8.52
C ALA A 103 3.15 0.83 -9.83
N SER A 104 1.99 0.48 -10.41
CA SER A 104 1.49 1.05 -11.66
C SER A 104 0.80 2.41 -11.50
N ALA A 105 0.58 2.88 -10.27
CA ALA A 105 0.03 4.20 -10.03
C ALA A 105 0.98 5.29 -10.57
N LYS A 106 0.42 6.39 -11.11
CA LYS A 106 1.22 7.52 -11.64
C LYS A 106 2.11 8.13 -10.55
N ASN A 107 1.61 8.17 -9.33
CA ASN A 107 2.36 8.60 -8.16
C ASN A 107 2.15 7.58 -7.04
N VAL A 108 3.23 7.01 -6.54
CA VAL A 108 3.22 6.21 -5.32
C VAL A 108 3.82 7.05 -4.21
N VAL A 109 3.13 7.19 -3.09
CA VAL A 109 3.62 7.87 -1.90
C VAL A 109 3.67 6.88 -0.77
N ILE A 110 4.86 6.66 -0.22
CA ILE A 110 5.02 5.91 1.04
C ILE A 110 5.29 6.91 2.15
N ALA A 111 4.41 6.93 3.15
CA ALA A 111 4.50 7.82 4.29
C ALA A 111 4.78 7.04 5.58
N ALA A 112 5.85 7.42 6.29
CA ALA A 112 6.20 6.85 7.59
C ALA A 112 6.75 7.95 8.51
N CYS A 113 5.88 8.50 9.34
CA CYS A 113 6.22 9.56 10.30
C CYS A 113 5.70 9.22 11.70
N GLY A 114 6.30 9.85 12.70
CA GLY A 114 5.89 9.79 14.09
C GLY A 114 6.67 8.78 14.91
N VAL A 115 6.79 9.11 16.20
CA VAL A 115 7.38 8.27 17.24
C VAL A 115 6.29 7.72 18.15
N SER A 116 6.55 6.57 18.77
CA SER A 116 5.68 5.98 19.80
C SER A 116 6.51 5.18 20.81
N GLU A 117 5.86 4.67 21.86
CA GLU A 117 6.52 3.75 22.81
C GLU A 117 7.10 2.50 22.11
N LYS A 118 6.40 1.99 21.09
CA LYS A 118 6.89 0.88 20.26
C LYS A 118 8.00 1.32 19.30
N TYR A 119 7.93 2.56 18.81
CA TYR A 119 8.81 3.10 17.76
C TYR A 119 9.43 4.43 18.20
N PRO A 120 10.38 4.43 19.15
CA PRO A 120 10.94 5.67 19.71
C PRO A 120 11.76 6.47 18.69
N LYS A 121 12.25 5.82 17.62
CA LYS A 121 12.92 6.45 16.47
C LYS A 121 12.08 6.33 15.19
N GLY A 122 10.75 6.31 15.33
CA GLY A 122 9.85 5.94 14.24
C GLY A 122 10.22 4.56 13.68
N LYS A 123 9.88 4.34 12.41
CA LYS A 123 10.17 3.09 11.69
C LYS A 123 11.52 3.15 10.95
N SER A 124 12.54 3.77 11.53
CA SER A 124 13.80 4.10 10.86
C SER A 124 14.57 2.90 10.29
N ALA A 125 14.68 1.81 11.05
CA ALA A 125 15.29 0.58 10.53
C ALA A 125 14.56 0.03 9.28
N ALA A 126 13.23 0.07 9.28
CA ALA A 126 12.45 -0.33 8.10
C ALA A 126 12.63 0.65 6.94
N MET A 127 12.72 1.96 7.21
CA MET A 127 12.93 2.96 6.15
C MET A 127 14.29 2.79 5.49
N LYS A 128 15.33 2.52 6.27
CA LYS A 128 16.64 2.20 5.73
C LYS A 128 16.61 1.00 4.79
N ARG A 129 16.01 -0.11 5.23
CA ARG A 129 15.86 -1.32 4.40
C ARG A 129 15.04 -1.04 3.14
N ALA A 130 13.94 -0.29 3.28
CA ALA A 130 13.04 0.01 2.19
C ALA A 130 13.65 0.95 1.14
N ILE A 131 14.46 1.93 1.54
CA ILE A 131 15.02 2.97 0.67
C ILE A 131 16.42 2.57 0.15
N GLU A 132 17.29 2.05 1.02
CA GLU A 132 18.72 1.85 0.73
C GLU A 132 19.14 0.36 0.69
N GLY A 133 18.29 -0.55 1.20
CA GLY A 133 18.62 -1.96 1.32
C GLY A 133 18.67 -2.74 0.00
N ALA A 134 19.17 -3.97 0.04
CA ALA A 134 19.12 -4.93 -1.06
C ALA A 134 18.22 -6.11 -0.67
N GLU A 135 16.97 -5.80 -0.36
CA GLU A 135 16.00 -6.76 0.15
C GLU A 135 15.32 -7.53 -0.98
N GLU A 136 15.04 -8.81 -0.75
CA GLU A 136 14.21 -9.63 -1.63
C GLU A 136 12.72 -9.34 -1.40
N LEU A 137 11.94 -9.35 -2.48
CA LEU A 137 10.50 -9.01 -2.42
C LEU A 137 9.75 -9.89 -1.42
N GLN A 138 9.99 -11.20 -1.47
CA GLN A 138 9.30 -12.18 -0.64
C GLN A 138 9.49 -11.89 0.86
N THR A 139 10.69 -11.47 1.27
CA THR A 139 11.02 -11.19 2.67
C THR A 139 10.78 -9.74 3.10
N PHE A 140 10.62 -8.82 2.13
CA PHE A 140 10.42 -7.39 2.41
C PHE A 140 9.62 -6.70 1.29
N PRO A 141 8.27 -6.81 1.31
CA PRO A 141 7.41 -6.39 0.21
C PRO A 141 7.56 -4.91 -0.22
N ALA A 142 7.87 -4.00 0.72
CA ALA A 142 8.12 -2.59 0.43
C ALA A 142 9.25 -2.34 -0.59
N ALA A 143 10.19 -3.27 -0.75
CA ALA A 143 11.23 -3.18 -1.76
C ALA A 143 10.66 -3.12 -3.19
N GLY A 144 9.48 -3.72 -3.42
CA GLY A 144 8.79 -3.69 -4.71
C GLY A 144 8.30 -2.31 -5.14
N LEU A 145 8.16 -1.38 -4.19
CA LEU A 145 7.71 -0.01 -4.44
C LEU A 145 8.86 0.99 -4.46
N ARG A 146 10.09 0.59 -4.13
CA ARG A 146 11.25 1.50 -3.99
C ARG A 146 11.45 2.43 -5.18
N LYS A 147 11.35 1.90 -6.40
CA LYS A 147 11.59 2.68 -7.63
C LYS A 147 10.42 3.58 -8.03
N ALA A 148 9.21 3.25 -7.58
CA ALA A 148 7.98 3.98 -7.92
C ALA A 148 7.62 5.04 -6.86
N ALA A 149 8.06 4.84 -5.62
CA ALA A 149 7.62 5.63 -4.49
C ALA A 149 8.42 6.92 -4.30
N ALA A 150 7.69 8.02 -4.09
CA ALA A 150 8.17 9.15 -3.32
C ALA A 150 8.02 8.83 -1.82
N TRP A 151 9.11 8.98 -1.07
CA TRP A 151 9.15 8.66 0.36
C TRP A 151 8.98 9.93 1.19
N ILE A 152 7.91 9.98 1.99
CA ILE A 152 7.64 11.08 2.93
C ILE A 152 7.88 10.54 4.35
N ILE A 153 8.99 10.97 4.95
CA ILE A 153 9.43 10.51 6.27
C ILE A 153 9.84 11.71 7.12
N ASP A 154 9.73 11.59 8.43
CA ASP A 154 10.25 12.60 9.36
C ASP A 154 11.70 12.31 9.77
N GLU A 155 12.32 13.26 10.48
CA GLU A 155 13.70 13.13 10.95
C GLU A 155 13.92 11.85 11.76
N ALA A 156 12.95 11.47 12.60
CA ALA A 156 13.04 10.25 13.40
C ALA A 156 13.11 9.00 12.51
N ALA A 157 12.18 8.85 11.55
CA ALA A 157 12.17 7.74 10.60
C ALA A 157 13.33 7.80 9.59
N ALA A 158 13.96 8.95 9.37
CA ALA A 158 15.16 9.10 8.55
C ALA A 158 16.47 8.79 9.30
N SER A 159 16.44 8.65 10.63
CA SER A 159 17.65 8.65 11.48
C SER A 159 18.67 7.54 11.21
N GLU A 160 18.31 6.50 10.48
CA GLU A 160 19.22 5.40 10.09
C GLU A 160 19.67 5.43 8.63
N LEU A 161 19.16 6.37 7.82
CA LEU A 161 19.56 6.55 6.43
C LEU A 161 21.01 7.03 6.31
N SER A 162 21.67 6.62 5.24
CA SER A 162 23.02 7.08 4.90
C SER A 162 23.02 8.53 4.38
N THR A 163 21.92 8.94 3.74
CA THR A 163 21.73 10.32 3.26
C THR A 163 21.19 11.19 4.40
N PRO A 164 21.80 12.35 4.70
CA PRO A 164 21.29 13.26 5.72
C PRO A 164 19.85 13.69 5.42
N TYR A 165 19.01 13.71 6.45
CA TYR A 165 17.65 14.25 6.36
C TYR A 165 17.69 15.73 5.93
N GLN A 166 16.89 16.09 4.93
CA GLN A 166 16.70 17.46 4.49
C GLN A 166 15.24 17.87 4.76
N PRO A 167 15.01 18.83 5.68
CA PRO A 167 13.67 19.29 6.04
C PRO A 167 13.01 20.16 4.97
#